data_AF-A0A3B9KI94-F1
#
_entry.id   AF-A0A3B9KI94-F1
#
_cell.length_a   1.000
_cell.length_b   1.000
_cell.length_c   1.000
_cell.angle_alpha   90.00
_cell.angle_beta   90.00
_cell.angle_gamma   90.00
#
_symmetry.space_group_name_H-M   'P 1'
#
loop_
_entity.id
_entity.type
_entity.pdbx_description
1 polymer ?
#
loop_
_entity_poly.entity_id
_entity_poly.type
_entity_poly.pdbx_seq_one_letter_code
_entity_poly.pdbx_strand_id
1 'polypeptide(L)'
;MIRPVFLALGLVALLATMLSIPLHAAGSHVLRVGSYHGIAGQFQSIQAAVNAAQPGDWILVGPGDYHEQGASNDGVPVSYTHLRAHE
;
A
#
# COMPACT_ATOMS: atom_id res chain seq x y z
N MET A 1 -5.20 47.03 32.30
CA MET A 1 -6.25 46.00 32.29
C MET A 1 -6.66 45.74 30.84
N ILE A 2 -5.88 44.91 30.12
CA ILE A 2 -6.05 44.62 28.69
C ILE A 2 -6.88 43.34 28.58
N ARG A 3 -7.98 43.41 27.82
CA ARG A 3 -9.11 42.47 27.88
C ARG A 3 -8.80 41.19 27.08
N PRO A 4 -9.02 39.98 27.63
CA PRO A 4 -8.60 38.68 27.05
C PRO A 4 -9.35 38.26 25.77
N VAL A 5 -10.21 39.12 25.23
CA VAL A 5 -11.12 38.82 24.11
C VAL A 5 -10.40 38.74 22.77
N PHE A 6 -9.26 39.41 22.59
CA PHE A 6 -8.52 39.40 21.32
C PHE A 6 -7.63 38.16 21.12
N LEU A 7 -7.32 37.39 22.17
CA LEU A 7 -6.59 36.13 22.04
C LEU A 7 -7.48 34.99 21.54
N ALA A 8 -8.78 35.05 21.80
CA ALA A 8 -9.72 33.98 21.46
C ALA A 8 -10.07 33.93 19.96
N LEU A 9 -10.02 35.06 19.24
CA LEU A 9 -10.37 35.09 17.81
C LEU A 9 -9.25 34.59 16.88
N GLY A 10 -7.98 34.77 17.26
CA GLY A 10 -6.84 34.29 16.45
C GLY A 10 -6.70 32.76 16.47
N LEU A 11 -7.08 32.12 17.58
CA LEU A 11 -6.99 30.67 17.76
C LEU A 11 -8.07 29.90 16.99
N VAL A 12 -9.26 30.49 16.81
CA VAL A 12 -10.38 29.85 16.09
C VAL A 12 -10.15 29.87 14.58
N ALA A 13 -9.53 30.92 14.04
CA ALA A 13 -9.19 30.99 12.61
C ALA A 13 -8.04 30.03 12.22
N LEU A 14 -7.09 29.78 13.12
CA LEU A 14 -6.01 28.80 12.91
C LEU A 14 -6.50 27.35 13.00
N LEU A 15 -7.61 27.10 13.71
CA LEU A 15 -8.23 25.77 13.83
C LEU A 15 -9.11 25.41 12.62
N ALA A 16 -9.64 26.40 11.88
CA ALA A 16 -10.56 26.18 10.77
C ALA A 16 -9.87 25.81 9.44
N THR A 17 -8.56 26.06 9.27
CA THR A 17 -7.82 25.69 8.05
C THR A 17 -7.31 24.24 8.06
N MET A 18 -7.40 23.53 9.20
CA MET A 18 -6.90 22.16 9.38
C MET A 18 -7.95 21.06 9.13
N LEU A 19 -9.14 21.40 8.65
CA LEU A 19 -10.22 20.43 8.41
C LEU A 19 -10.64 20.38 6.94
N SER A 20 -9.67 20.24 6.05
CA SER A 20 -9.91 19.79 4.67
C SER A 20 -9.23 18.43 4.49
N ILE A 21 -9.79 17.40 5.14
CA ILE A 21 -9.46 16.02 4.80
C ILE A 21 -10.36 15.68 3.62
N PRO A 22 -9.85 15.58 2.38
CA PRO A 22 -10.65 15.02 1.32
C PRO A 22 -10.90 13.55 1.67
N LEU A 23 -12.13 13.21 2.06
CA LEU A 23 -12.57 11.82 2.07
C LEU A 23 -12.63 11.38 0.60
N HIS A 24 -11.50 10.94 0.07
CA HIS A 24 -11.48 10.17 -1.16
C HIS A 24 -12.17 8.85 -0.84
N ALA A 25 -13.44 8.74 -1.25
CA ALA A 25 -14.04 7.43 -1.48
C ALA A 25 -13.27 6.81 -2.67
N ALA A 26 -12.08 6.28 -2.39
CA ALA A 26 -11.30 5.55 -3.36
C ALA A 26 -12.11 4.31 -3.71
N GLY A 27 -12.72 4.31 -4.90
CA GLY A 27 -13.26 3.09 -5.46
C GLY A 27 -12.12 2.08 -5.55
N SER A 28 -12.38 0.85 -5.11
CA SER A 28 -11.37 -0.20 -5.16
C SER A 28 -10.99 -0.48 -6.61
N HIS A 29 -9.71 -0.36 -6.95
CA HIS A 29 -9.21 -0.76 -8.27
C HIS A 29 -8.89 -2.26 -8.29
N VAL A 30 -8.93 -2.85 -9.48
CA VAL A 30 -8.50 -4.24 -9.69
C VAL A 30 -7.17 -4.25 -10.46
N LEU A 31 -6.11 -4.61 -9.76
CA LEU A 31 -4.76 -4.80 -10.30
C LEU A 31 -4.65 -6.23 -10.83
N ARG A 32 -4.49 -6.41 -12.15
CA ARG A 32 -4.39 -7.73 -12.77
C ARG A 32 -2.94 -8.15 -12.97
N VAL A 33 -2.62 -9.36 -12.55
CA VAL A 33 -1.31 -10.00 -12.70
C VAL A 33 -1.40 -11.13 -13.72
N GLY A 34 -0.40 -11.22 -14.61
CA GLY A 34 -0.29 -12.25 -15.63
C GLY A 34 -1.28 -12.04 -16.78
N SER A 35 -1.72 -13.14 -17.39
CA SER A 35 -2.68 -13.12 -18.49
C SER A 35 -3.82 -14.10 -18.25
N TYR A 36 -5.03 -13.74 -18.69
CA TYR A 36 -6.19 -14.61 -18.63
C TYR A 36 -6.92 -14.59 -19.97
N HIS A 37 -7.17 -15.77 -20.56
CA HIS A 37 -7.74 -15.91 -21.91
C HIS A 37 -7.06 -15.03 -22.98
N GLY A 38 -5.73 -14.90 -22.93
CA GLY A 38 -4.96 -14.08 -23.87
C GLY A 38 -5.04 -12.57 -23.61
N ILE A 39 -5.72 -12.13 -22.56
CA ILE A 39 -5.79 -10.73 -22.15
C ILE A 39 -4.70 -10.49 -21.10
N ALA A 40 -3.74 -9.62 -21.43
CA ALA A 40 -2.68 -9.24 -20.50
C ALA A 40 -3.18 -8.33 -19.39
N GLY A 41 -2.80 -8.64 -18.15
CA GLY A 41 -2.86 -7.74 -17.01
C GLY A 41 -1.76 -6.69 -17.04
N GLN A 42 -1.91 -5.68 -16.19
CA GLN A 42 -0.97 -4.57 -16.04
C GLN A 42 0.35 -4.98 -15.35
N PHE A 43 0.37 -6.09 -14.61
CA PHE A 43 1.55 -6.58 -13.91
C PHE A 43 1.91 -8.01 -14.36
N GLN A 44 3.21 -8.33 -14.38
CA GLN A 44 3.69 -9.69 -14.65
C GLN A 44 4.14 -10.43 -13.37
N SER A 45 4.39 -9.68 -12.30
CA SER A 45 4.69 -10.23 -10.97
C SER A 45 3.63 -9.81 -9.96
N ILE A 46 3.41 -10.68 -8.98
CA ILE A 46 2.54 -10.42 -7.83
C ILE A 46 3.14 -9.30 -7.00
N GLN A 47 4.47 -9.30 -6.78
CA GLN A 47 5.11 -8.27 -5.96
C GLN A 47 4.95 -6.86 -6.55
N ALA A 48 5.00 -6.70 -7.87
CA ALA A 48 4.79 -5.40 -8.50
C ALA A 48 3.36 -4.87 -8.29
N ALA A 49 2.36 -5.77 -8.35
CA ALA A 49 0.97 -5.40 -8.05
C ALA A 49 0.79 -5.04 -6.57
N VAL A 50 1.39 -5.80 -5.65
CA VAL A 50 1.37 -5.51 -4.21
C VAL A 50 1.99 -4.15 -3.91
N ASN A 51 3.15 -3.85 -4.50
CA ASN A 51 3.82 -2.57 -4.32
C ASN A 51 3.01 -1.38 -4.84
N ALA A 52 2.16 -1.60 -5.86
CA ALA A 52 1.32 -0.56 -6.46
C ALA A 52 -0.06 -0.43 -5.80
N ALA A 53 -0.51 -1.45 -5.06
CA ALA A 53 -1.85 -1.48 -4.48
C ALA A 53 -2.00 -0.44 -3.37
N GLN A 54 -3.12 0.27 -3.39
CA GLN A 54 -3.55 1.15 -2.32
C GLN A 54 -4.52 0.42 -1.36
N PRO A 55 -4.71 0.92 -0.13
CA PRO A 55 -5.70 0.34 0.78
C PRO A 55 -7.08 0.26 0.12
N GLY A 56 -7.63 -0.95 0.06
CA GLY A 56 -8.94 -1.23 -0.54
C GLY A 56 -8.89 -1.76 -1.97
N ASP A 57 -7.73 -1.75 -2.63
CA ASP A 57 -7.57 -2.38 -3.94
C ASP A 57 -7.61 -3.90 -3.88
N TRP A 58 -7.98 -4.51 -5.01
CA TRP A 58 -7.96 -5.95 -5.23
C TRP A 58 -6.85 -6.32 -6.20
N ILE A 59 -6.16 -7.42 -5.94
CA ILE A 59 -5.21 -8.02 -6.88
C ILE A 59 -5.84 -9.29 -7.43
N LEU A 60 -6.07 -9.32 -8.75
CA LEU A 60 -6.56 -10.49 -9.47
C LEU A 60 -5.39 -11.17 -10.19
N VAL A 61 -5.09 -12.40 -9.81
CA VAL A 61 -3.95 -13.15 -10.34
C VAL A 61 -4.46 -14.16 -11.38
N GLY A 62 -3.91 -14.09 -12.58
CA GLY A 62 -4.16 -15.07 -13.63
C GLY A 62 -3.60 -16.46 -13.30
N PRO A 63 -4.02 -17.51 -14.00
CA PRO A 63 -3.48 -18.85 -13.80
C PRO A 63 -2.00 -18.91 -14.20
N GLY A 64 -1.19 -19.57 -13.38
CA GLY A 64 0.23 -19.80 -13.64
C GLY A 64 1.04 -19.94 -12.36
N ASP A 65 2.29 -20.35 -12.51
CA ASP A 65 3.26 -20.40 -11.44
C ASP A 65 4.02 -19.08 -11.36
N TYR A 66 4.07 -18.49 -10.16
CA TYR A 66 4.76 -17.22 -9.92
C TYR A 66 5.92 -17.46 -8.97
N HIS A 67 7.15 -17.29 -9.49
CA HIS A 67 8.35 -17.39 -8.69
C HIS A 67 8.73 -16.00 -8.16
N GLU A 68 8.08 -15.59 -7.07
CA GLU A 68 8.41 -14.33 -6.39
C GLU A 68 9.63 -14.49 -5.50
N GLN A 69 10.42 -13.43 -5.39
CA GLN A 69 11.45 -13.31 -4.37
C GLN A 69 10.78 -12.68 -3.15
N GLY A 70 10.65 -13.42 -2.05
CA GLY A 70 10.08 -12.88 -0.81
C GLY A 70 10.80 -11.60 -0.37
N ALA A 71 10.08 -10.66 0.23
CA ALA A 71 10.72 -9.42 0.67
C ALA A 71 11.66 -9.74 1.85
N SER A 72 12.94 -9.35 1.73
CA SER A 72 13.96 -9.66 2.73
C SER A 72 13.69 -9.03 4.12
N ASN A 73 12.72 -8.13 4.19
CA ASN A 73 12.31 -7.37 5.37
C ASN A 73 10.99 -7.86 6.00
N ASP A 74 10.43 -9.01 5.58
CA ASP A 74 9.16 -9.55 6.12
C ASP A 74 9.27 -10.13 7.54
N GLY A 75 10.42 -9.95 8.21
CA GLY A 75 10.62 -10.38 9.60
C GLY A 75 10.63 -11.89 9.82
N VAL A 76 10.48 -12.70 8.76
CA VAL A 76 10.64 -14.14 8.79
C VAL A 76 12.12 -14.48 8.56
N PRO A 77 12.89 -14.89 9.59
CA PRO A 77 14.26 -15.34 9.37
C PRO A 77 14.25 -16.64 8.56
N VAL A 78 14.51 -16.52 7.26
CA VAL A 78 14.83 -17.67 6.41
C VAL A 78 16.24 -18.16 6.76
N SER A 79 16.32 -19.10 7.71
CA SER A 79 17.58 -19.73 8.07
C SER A 79 18.00 -20.71 6.96
N TYR A 80 18.91 -20.29 6.08
CA TYR A 80 19.51 -21.12 5.03
C TYR A 80 20.48 -22.22 5.56
N THR A 81 20.38 -22.59 6.83
CA THR A 81 21.34 -23.45 7.55
C THR A 81 21.39 -24.90 7.04
N HIS A 82 20.45 -25.35 6.19
CA HIS A 82 20.43 -26.74 5.73
C HIS A 82 21.37 -27.06 4.53
N LEU A 83 22.04 -26.08 3.92
CA LEU A 83 22.85 -26.31 2.70
C LEU A 83 24.34 -26.60 2.93
N ARG A 84 24.78 -26.87 4.18
CA ARG A 84 26.21 -27.14 4.49
C ARG A 84 26.46 -28.41 5.32
N ALA A 85 25.81 -29.51 4.98
CA ALA A 85 26.03 -30.79 5.67
C ALA A 85 26.30 -31.98 4.74
N HIS A 86 26.71 -31.74 3.49
CA HIS A 86 27.12 -32.81 2.56
C HIS A 86 28.35 -32.39 1.73
N GLU A 87 29.44 -32.07 2.43
CA GLU A 87 30.80 -32.22 1.91
C GLU A 87 31.63 -33.06 2.88
#